data_AF-A0A7J8Y7Z5-F1
#
_entry.id   AF-A0A7J8Y7Z5-F1
#
_cell.length_a   1.000
_cell.length_b   1.000
_cell.length_c   1.000
_cell.angle_alpha   90.00
_cell.angle_beta   90.00
_cell.angle_gamma   90.00
#
_symmetry.space_group_name_H-M   'P 1'
#
loop_
_entity.id
_entity.type
_entity.pdbx_description
1 polymer ?
#
loop_
_entity_poly.entity_id
_entity_poly.type
_entity_poly.pdbx_seq_one_letter_code
_entity_poly.pdbx_strand_id
1 'polypeptide(L)'
;MEEGKEPISANKTNLFRVLPCRLLVFCLLFLGVGVGLSIISMYSVRFPMVQQLATKATSAVQPLFQDDGTTIGNFIRPPSNLMHNMNDTELLWRASFVPQIKDYPFKRVPKIAFMFLTKGPLPLAPLWDRFFKGHEELYSIYVHALPSYTAGYPPSSPFYGRQIPSQ
;
A
#
# COMPACT_ATOMS: atom_id res chain seq x y z
N MET A 1 -2.46 -90.97 -23.58
CA MET A 1 -2.10 -89.87 -24.48
C MET A 1 -2.59 -88.59 -23.83
N GLU A 2 -1.63 -87.69 -23.60
CA GLU A 2 -1.79 -86.37 -23.00
C GLU A 2 -2.67 -85.43 -23.83
N GLU A 3 -3.39 -84.54 -23.14
CA GLU A 3 -3.71 -83.14 -23.49
C GLU A 3 -4.80 -82.69 -22.49
N GLY A 4 -4.71 -81.65 -21.66
CA GLY A 4 -3.89 -80.46 -21.68
C GLY A 4 -4.81 -79.23 -21.61
N LYS A 5 -5.12 -78.70 -20.41
CA LYS A 5 -5.46 -77.27 -20.20
C LYS A 5 -5.70 -76.94 -18.71
N GLU A 6 -4.80 -76.17 -18.10
CA GLU A 6 -5.10 -75.24 -17.00
C GLU A 6 -5.46 -73.88 -17.65
N PRO A 7 -6.37 -73.03 -17.11
CA PRO A 7 -5.95 -72.09 -16.05
C PRO A 7 -7.07 -71.56 -15.13
N ILE A 8 -6.74 -71.04 -13.94
CA ILE A 8 -7.17 -69.70 -13.49
C ILE A 8 -6.17 -69.19 -12.44
N SER A 9 -5.33 -68.29 -12.95
CA SER A 9 -4.70 -67.13 -12.33
C SER A 9 -4.22 -67.23 -10.88
N ALA A 10 -2.91 -67.40 -10.78
CA ALA A 10 -2.09 -67.06 -9.64
C ALA A 10 -2.42 -65.67 -9.06
N ASN A 11 -2.56 -65.63 -7.73
CA ASN A 11 -2.52 -64.43 -6.90
C ASN A 11 -1.33 -63.55 -7.31
N LYS A 12 -1.61 -62.47 -8.03
CA LYS A 12 -0.63 -61.42 -8.36
C LYS A 12 -0.56 -60.40 -7.22
N THR A 13 -0.26 -60.87 -6.01
CA THR A 13 0.26 -60.02 -4.94
C THR A 13 1.76 -59.89 -5.15
N ASN A 14 2.25 -58.66 -5.36
CA ASN A 14 3.65 -58.17 -5.22
C ASN A 14 4.09 -57.19 -6.33
N LEU A 15 3.37 -56.08 -6.52
CA LEU A 15 3.83 -54.99 -7.41
C LEU A 15 3.86 -53.59 -6.77
N PHE A 16 3.40 -53.44 -5.52
CA PHE A 16 3.29 -52.11 -4.87
C PHE A 16 4.41 -51.75 -3.89
N ARG A 17 5.44 -52.58 -3.71
CA ARG A 17 6.33 -52.46 -2.52
C ARG A 17 7.63 -51.67 -2.70
N VAL A 18 8.01 -51.25 -3.91
CA VAL A 18 9.34 -50.61 -4.13
C VAL A 18 9.26 -49.19 -4.73
N LEU A 19 8.11 -48.80 -5.28
CA LEU A 19 7.90 -47.47 -5.86
C LEU A 19 7.48 -46.34 -4.89
N PRO A 20 6.92 -46.56 -3.67
CA PRO A 20 6.47 -45.43 -2.84
C PRO A 20 7.60 -44.75 -2.07
N CYS A 21 8.68 -45.47 -1.71
CA CYS A 21 9.74 -44.89 -0.89
C CYS A 21 10.57 -43.84 -1.64
N ARG A 22 10.89 -44.08 -2.92
CA ARG A 22 11.68 -43.11 -3.71
C ARG A 22 10.89 -41.82 -3.93
N LEU A 23 9.61 -41.92 -4.28
CA LEU A 23 8.74 -40.76 -4.44
C LEU A 23 8.58 -39.99 -3.12
N LEU A 24 8.41 -40.69 -2.00
CA LEU A 24 8.31 -40.09 -0.68
C LEU A 24 9.59 -39.32 -0.32
N VAL A 25 10.77 -39.87 -0.62
CA VAL A 25 12.06 -39.16 -0.44
C VAL A 25 12.12 -37.90 -1.30
N PHE A 26 11.71 -37.95 -2.58
CA PHE A 26 11.65 -36.75 -3.43
C PHE A 26 10.66 -35.71 -2.89
N CYS A 27 9.50 -36.12 -2.38
CA CYS A 27 8.52 -35.22 -1.76
C CYS A 27 9.09 -34.55 -0.51
N LEU A 28 9.79 -35.29 0.36
CA LEU A 28 10.42 -34.74 1.56
C LEU A 28 11.56 -33.77 1.23
N LEU A 29 12.36 -34.06 0.20
CA LEU A 29 13.40 -33.15 -0.29
C LEU A 29 12.80 -31.85 -0.84
N PHE A 30 11.75 -31.96 -1.67
CA PHE A 30 11.07 -30.78 -2.23
C PHE A 30 10.39 -29.94 -1.15
N LEU A 31 9.76 -30.58 -0.15
CA LEU A 31 9.18 -29.89 1.01
C LEU A 31 10.26 -29.14 1.79
N GLY A 32 11.42 -29.78 2.05
CA GLY A 32 12.54 -29.16 2.75
C GLY A 32 13.10 -27.94 2.01
N VAL A 33 13.30 -28.05 0.68
CA VAL A 33 13.75 -26.93 -0.14
C VAL A 33 12.71 -25.80 -0.16
N GLY A 34 11.43 -26.12 -0.31
CA GLY A 34 10.35 -25.13 -0.30
C GLY A 34 10.24 -24.36 1.03
N VAL A 35 10.32 -25.07 2.16
CA VAL A 35 10.33 -24.46 3.49
C VAL A 35 11.58 -23.58 3.67
N GLY A 36 12.76 -24.06 3.25
CA GLY A 36 14.00 -23.29 3.29
C GLY A 36 13.92 -21.99 2.48
N LEU A 37 13.43 -22.05 1.24
CA LEU A 37 13.22 -20.86 0.40
C LEU A 37 12.18 -19.90 1.01
N SER A 38 11.12 -20.41 1.62
CA SER A 38 10.12 -19.59 2.32
C SER A 38 10.73 -18.86 3.52
N ILE A 39 11.59 -19.53 4.29
CA ILE A 39 12.27 -18.93 5.44
C ILE A 39 13.28 -17.87 4.97
N ILE A 40 14.09 -18.18 3.95
CA ILE A 40 15.05 -17.22 3.36
C ILE A 40 14.31 -16.00 2.83
N SER A 41 13.22 -16.20 2.08
CA SER A 41 12.38 -15.11 1.57
C SER A 41 11.88 -14.23 2.71
N MET A 42 11.32 -14.82 3.76
CA MET A 42 10.84 -14.11 4.94
C MET A 42 11.94 -13.27 5.60
N TYR A 43 13.17 -13.78 5.71
CA TYR A 43 14.31 -13.04 6.25
C TYR A 43 14.83 -11.96 5.30
N SER A 44 14.80 -12.19 3.98
CA SER A 44 15.16 -11.20 2.97
C SER A 44 14.19 -10.02 2.91
N VAL A 45 12.88 -10.22 3.17
CA VAL A 45 11.92 -9.11 3.24
C VAL A 45 12.13 -8.25 4.50
N ARG A 46 12.81 -8.78 5.52
CA ARG A 46 13.08 -8.07 6.78
C ARG A 46 14.41 -7.31 6.80
N PHE A 47 15.29 -7.50 5.81
CA PHE A 47 16.68 -7.00 5.91
C PHE A 47 17.05 -5.71 5.16
N PRO A 48 16.41 -5.23 4.06
CA PRO A 48 16.80 -3.96 3.47
C PRO A 48 15.99 -2.79 4.07
N MET A 49 16.03 -2.62 5.39
CA MET A 49 15.61 -1.35 6.03
C MET A 49 16.46 -0.96 7.25
N VAL A 50 17.55 -1.69 7.55
CA VAL A 50 18.33 -1.46 8.79
C VAL A 50 19.78 -1.02 8.55
N GLN A 51 20.26 -0.82 7.30
CA GLN A 51 21.66 -0.40 7.08
C GLN A 51 21.91 0.81 6.17
N GLN A 52 20.92 1.66 5.89
CA GLN A 52 21.21 3.00 5.35
C GLN A 52 20.47 4.09 6.12
N LEU A 53 21.03 4.47 7.27
CA LEU A 53 21.48 5.86 7.55
C LEU A 53 21.97 5.95 9.01
N ALA A 54 22.95 5.11 9.38
CA ALA A 54 23.81 5.39 10.54
C ALA A 54 24.96 6.35 10.17
N THR A 55 24.76 7.23 9.18
CA THR A 55 25.51 8.48 9.14
C THR A 55 24.87 9.42 10.15
N LYS A 56 25.50 9.46 11.31
CA LYS A 56 25.39 10.54 12.29
C LYS A 56 25.70 11.87 11.59
N ALA A 57 24.72 12.42 10.88
CA ALA A 57 24.71 13.83 10.55
C ALA A 57 24.19 14.54 11.80
N THR A 58 25.10 15.01 12.64
CA THR A 58 24.78 16.10 13.58
C THR A 58 24.45 17.32 12.72
N SER A 59 23.22 17.38 12.19
CA SER A 59 22.67 18.65 11.75
C SER A 59 22.31 19.36 13.04
N ALA A 60 23.11 20.37 13.37
CA ALA A 60 22.77 21.33 14.39
C ALA A 60 21.41 21.93 14.03
N VAL A 61 20.36 21.36 14.59
CA VAL A 61 19.05 21.99 14.69
C VAL A 61 19.30 23.23 15.55
N GLN A 62 19.56 24.36 14.91
CA GLN A 62 19.27 25.65 15.53
C GLN A 62 17.73 25.74 15.57
N PRO A 63 17.09 25.70 16.74
CA PRO A 63 15.68 25.99 16.83
C PRO A 63 15.54 27.51 16.81
N LEU A 64 15.61 28.11 15.62
CA LEU A 64 15.04 29.44 15.43
C LEU A 64 13.55 29.28 15.19
N PHE A 65 12.84 28.76 16.20
CA PHE A 65 11.40 28.91 16.28
C PHE A 65 11.17 30.04 17.26
N GLN A 66 11.06 31.23 16.68
CA GLN A 66 10.56 32.42 17.35
C GLN A 66 9.18 32.06 17.93
N ASP A 67 9.06 32.27 19.24
CA ASP A 67 7.95 31.84 20.09
C ASP A 67 6.73 32.71 19.84
N ASP A 68 6.01 32.43 18.75
CA ASP A 68 4.69 32.97 18.48
C ASP A 68 3.68 31.85 18.78
N GLY A 69 3.12 31.87 19.99
CA GLY A 69 2.30 30.81 20.62
C GLY A 69 0.98 30.40 19.93
N THR A 70 0.94 30.28 18.60
CA THR A 70 -0.27 29.98 17.81
C THR A 70 -0.27 28.66 17.04
N THR A 71 0.82 27.88 16.93
CA THR A 71 0.99 27.18 15.63
C THR A 71 1.24 25.67 15.66
N ILE A 72 1.19 24.97 16.79
CA ILE A 72 1.18 23.50 16.74
C ILE A 72 -0.18 23.01 16.23
N GLY A 73 -1.30 23.54 16.73
CA GLY A 73 -2.65 23.12 16.30
C GLY A 73 -2.92 23.31 14.81
N ASN A 74 -2.45 24.42 14.22
CA ASN A 74 -2.62 24.73 12.80
C ASN A 74 -1.81 23.82 11.88
N PHE A 75 -0.69 23.26 12.36
CA PHE A 75 0.13 22.34 11.57
C PHE A 75 -0.44 20.92 11.56
N ILE A 76 -1.17 20.54 12.60
CA ILE A 76 -1.71 19.19 12.76
C ILE A 76 -3.16 19.09 12.26
N ARG A 77 -3.92 20.20 12.20
CA ARG A 77 -5.26 20.23 11.59
C ARG A 77 -5.16 20.50 10.08
N PRO A 78 -5.84 19.72 9.21
CA PRO A 78 -5.88 20.06 7.80
C PRO A 78 -6.49 21.46 7.63
N PRO A 79 -5.83 22.36 6.88
CA PRO A 79 -6.31 23.71 6.70
C PRO A 79 -7.68 23.69 6.03
N SER A 80 -8.54 24.65 6.38
CA SER A 80 -9.85 24.84 5.76
C SER A 80 -9.73 25.14 4.27
N ASN A 81 -8.61 25.79 3.88
CA ASN A 81 -8.21 25.96 2.49
C ASN A 81 -7.17 24.90 2.12
N LEU A 82 -7.51 24.04 1.16
CA LEU A 82 -6.62 22.97 0.70
C LEU A 82 -5.56 23.46 -0.30
N MET A 83 -5.69 24.69 -0.79
CA MET A 83 -4.70 25.30 -1.67
C MET A 83 -3.54 25.85 -0.85
N HIS A 84 -2.31 25.45 -1.18
CA HIS A 84 -1.10 25.98 -0.58
C HIS A 84 -0.33 26.86 -1.57
N ASN A 85 0.48 27.78 -1.06
CA ASN A 85 1.39 28.61 -1.85
C ASN A 85 2.84 28.07 -1.88
N MET A 86 3.02 26.78 -1.57
CA MET A 86 4.34 26.13 -1.53
C MET A 86 4.81 25.75 -2.94
N ASN A 87 6.12 25.87 -3.17
CA ASN A 87 6.80 25.36 -4.38
C ASN A 87 7.01 23.84 -4.28
N ASP A 88 7.17 23.16 -5.42
CA ASP A 88 7.40 21.71 -5.52
C ASP A 88 8.59 21.23 -4.68
N THR A 89 9.68 22.01 -4.60
CA THR A 89 10.83 21.68 -3.74
C THR A 89 10.45 21.67 -2.27
N GLU A 90 9.60 22.60 -1.84
CA GLU A 90 9.10 22.66 -0.46
C GLU A 90 8.12 21.52 -0.19
N LEU A 91 7.24 21.20 -1.14
CA LEU A 91 6.35 20.04 -1.04
C LEU A 91 7.12 18.73 -0.93
N LEU A 92 8.13 18.54 -1.77
CA LEU A 92 8.99 17.37 -1.74
C LEU A 92 9.73 17.27 -0.41
N TRP A 93 10.30 18.39 0.06
CA TRP A 93 10.96 18.45 1.36
C TRP A 93 9.97 18.07 2.48
N ARG A 94 8.76 18.62 2.49
CA ARG A 94 7.71 18.28 3.45
C ARG A 94 7.28 16.82 3.38
N ALA A 95 7.09 16.26 2.18
CA ALA A 95 6.69 14.87 1.96
C ALA A 95 7.81 13.87 2.31
N SER A 96 9.06 14.32 2.35
CA SER A 96 10.21 13.48 2.72
C SER A 96 10.33 13.21 4.23
N PHE A 97 9.62 13.96 5.08
CA PHE A 97 9.65 13.74 6.52
C PHE A 97 8.78 12.56 6.97
N VAL A 98 9.35 11.74 7.86
CA VAL A 98 8.59 10.71 8.58
C VAL A 98 8.09 11.29 9.91
N PRO A 99 6.76 11.33 10.16
CA PRO A 99 6.24 11.84 11.41
C PRO A 99 6.63 10.92 12.58
N GLN A 100 7.40 11.44 13.54
CA GLN A 100 7.84 10.69 14.74
C GLN A 100 6.89 10.85 15.94
N ILE A 101 5.76 11.54 15.77
CA ILE A 101 4.76 11.73 16.84
C ILE A 101 4.08 10.39 17.15
N LYS A 102 4.21 9.96 18.42
CA LYS A 102 3.57 8.73 18.95
C LYS A 102 2.08 8.95 19.22
N ASP A 103 1.75 10.04 19.91
CA ASP A 103 0.39 10.38 20.30
C ASP A 103 -0.02 11.73 19.72
N TYR A 104 -1.15 11.75 19.01
CA TYR A 104 -1.69 12.99 18.44
C TYR A 104 -2.63 13.66 19.43
N PRO A 105 -2.66 15.01 19.50
CA PRO A 105 -3.56 15.76 20.38
C PRO A 105 -5.04 15.67 19.95
N PHE A 106 -5.36 14.82 18.99
CA PHE A 106 -6.71 14.55 18.51
C PHE A 106 -6.84 13.11 18.04
N LYS A 107 -8.09 12.64 17.95
CA LYS A 107 -8.40 11.32 17.42
C LYS A 107 -8.14 11.29 15.92
N ARG A 108 -7.12 10.54 15.51
CA ARG A 108 -6.89 10.24 14.10
C ARG A 108 -7.91 9.21 13.62
N VAL A 109 -8.73 9.63 12.66
CA VAL A 109 -9.61 8.71 11.92
C VAL A 109 -8.82 8.24 10.70
N PRO A 110 -8.65 6.93 10.48
CA PRO A 110 -8.07 6.41 9.24
C PRO A 110 -8.89 6.88 8.04
N LYS A 111 -8.23 7.48 7.04
CA LYS A 111 -8.87 7.99 5.84
C LYS A 111 -8.31 7.34 4.59
N ILE A 112 -9.16 7.17 3.57
CA ILE A 112 -8.76 6.71 2.24
C ILE A 112 -8.56 7.94 1.34
N ALA A 113 -7.41 8.03 0.66
CA ALA A 113 -7.15 9.08 -0.32
C ALA A 113 -7.54 8.59 -1.73
N PHE A 114 -8.40 9.34 -2.41
CA PHE A 114 -8.78 9.12 -3.80
C PHE A 114 -8.11 10.17 -4.69
N MET A 115 -7.36 9.72 -5.70
CA MET A 115 -6.72 10.57 -6.70
C MET A 115 -7.39 10.31 -8.05
N PHE A 116 -8.01 11.34 -8.62
CA PHE A 116 -8.64 11.28 -9.93
C PHE A 116 -7.77 12.01 -10.94
N LEU A 117 -7.31 11.30 -11.97
CA LEU A 117 -6.56 11.87 -13.08
C LEU A 117 -7.49 11.97 -14.29
N THR A 118 -7.79 13.18 -14.73
CA THR A 118 -8.73 13.42 -15.83
C THR A 118 -8.13 14.41 -16.83
N LYS A 119 -8.60 14.40 -18.08
CA LYS A 119 -8.24 15.46 -19.05
C LYS A 119 -9.23 16.63 -19.03
N GLY A 120 -10.40 16.45 -18.42
CA GLY A 120 -11.44 17.46 -18.34
C GLY A 120 -12.45 17.08 -17.25
N PRO A 121 -13.77 17.14 -17.50
CA PRO A 121 -14.77 16.79 -16.50
C PRO A 121 -14.58 15.35 -16.00
N LEU A 122 -14.79 15.16 -14.70
CA LEU A 122 -14.63 13.85 -14.06
C LEU A 122 -15.68 12.88 -14.60
N PRO A 123 -15.29 11.79 -15.26
CA PRO A 123 -16.25 10.78 -15.70
C PRO A 123 -16.97 10.21 -14.48
N LEU A 124 -18.28 9.98 -14.64
CA LEU A 124 -19.15 9.41 -13.61
C LEU A 124 -19.23 10.28 -12.33
N ALA A 125 -18.95 11.59 -12.40
CA ALA A 125 -19.07 12.49 -11.25
C ALA A 125 -20.39 12.33 -10.46
N PRO A 126 -21.59 12.19 -11.09
CA PRO A 126 -22.83 11.98 -10.36
C PRO A 126 -22.90 10.65 -9.57
N LEU A 127 -22.21 9.62 -10.05
CA LEU A 127 -22.11 8.34 -9.34
C LEU A 127 -21.18 8.48 -8.14
N TRP A 128 -20.03 9.11 -8.33
CA TRP A 128 -19.08 9.35 -7.27
C TRP A 128 -19.64 10.26 -6.17
N ASP A 129 -20.40 11.30 -6.53
CA ASP A 129 -21.11 12.15 -5.58
C ASP A 129 -22.02 11.32 -4.65
N ARG A 130 -22.69 10.30 -5.18
CA ARG A 130 -23.52 9.39 -4.38
C ARG A 130 -22.68 8.44 -3.53
N PHE A 131 -21.58 7.93 -4.08
CA PHE A 131 -20.66 7.03 -3.36
C PHE A 131 -20.03 7.70 -2.14
N PHE A 132 -19.69 8.98 -2.26
CA PHE A 132 -19.00 9.75 -1.22
C PHE A 132 -19.94 10.42 -0.20
N LYS A 133 -21.25 10.40 -0.45
CA LYS A 133 -22.24 11.05 0.40
C LYS A 133 -22.33 10.37 1.77
N GLY A 134 -22.21 11.15 2.85
CA GLY A 134 -22.31 10.66 4.23
C GLY A 134 -21.04 9.99 4.78
N HIS A 135 -19.93 10.08 4.04
CA HIS A 135 -18.64 9.50 4.43
C HIS A 135 -17.50 10.53 4.45
N GLU A 136 -17.82 11.83 4.53
CA GLU A 136 -16.91 12.96 4.34
C GLU A 136 -15.69 12.95 5.28
N GLU A 137 -15.81 12.32 6.44
CA GLU A 137 -14.73 12.20 7.42
C GLU A 137 -13.74 11.07 7.12
N LEU A 138 -14.14 10.08 6.30
CA LEU A 138 -13.41 8.83 6.06
C LEU A 138 -12.57 8.86 4.78
N TYR A 139 -12.63 9.95 4.01
CA TYR A 139 -11.86 10.07 2.78
C TYR A 139 -11.27 11.46 2.57
N SER A 140 -10.30 11.53 1.67
CA SER A 140 -9.79 12.76 1.06
C SER A 140 -9.80 12.57 -0.45
N ILE A 141 -10.26 13.58 -1.19
CA ILE A 141 -10.32 13.55 -2.66
C ILE A 141 -9.36 14.59 -3.23
N TYR A 142 -8.65 14.17 -4.27
CA TYR A 142 -7.72 14.98 -5.05
C TYR A 142 -8.06 14.80 -6.53
N VAL A 143 -8.19 15.89 -7.27
CA VAL A 143 -8.52 15.88 -8.70
C VAL A 143 -7.42 16.58 -9.45
N HIS A 144 -6.78 15.90 -10.39
CA HIS A 144 -5.80 16.48 -11.29
C HIS A 144 -6.38 16.45 -12.71
N ALA A 145 -6.58 17.65 -13.27
CA ALA A 145 -7.11 17.85 -14.61
C ALA A 145 -6.12 18.65 -15.47
N LEU A 146 -6.39 18.75 -16.78
CA LEU A 146 -5.60 19.64 -17.64
C LEU A 146 -5.66 21.09 -17.11
N PRO A 147 -4.58 21.87 -17.20
CA PRO A 147 -4.55 23.25 -16.70
C PRO A 147 -5.54 24.17 -17.42
N SER A 148 -5.96 23.84 -18.64
CA SER A 148 -7.01 24.56 -19.38
C SER A 148 -8.43 24.26 -18.90
N TYR A 149 -8.62 23.25 -18.05
CA TYR A 149 -9.93 22.86 -17.55
C TYR A 149 -10.15 23.39 -16.13
N THR A 150 -11.18 24.21 -15.96
CA THR A 150 -11.64 24.68 -14.64
C THR A 150 -12.88 23.92 -14.22
N ALA A 151 -12.81 23.20 -13.10
CA ALA A 151 -13.93 22.41 -12.62
C ALA A 151 -14.99 23.28 -11.91
N GLY A 152 -16.22 23.29 -12.44
CA GLY A 152 -17.36 24.03 -11.88
C GLY A 152 -18.22 23.21 -10.91
N TYR A 153 -17.62 22.56 -9.91
CA TYR A 153 -18.39 21.80 -8.92
C TYR A 153 -19.15 22.72 -7.96
N PRO A 154 -20.39 22.40 -7.55
CA PRO A 154 -21.09 23.16 -6.51
C PRO A 154 -20.44 22.92 -5.14
N PRO A 155 -20.55 23.84 -4.17
CA PRO A 155 -20.01 23.68 -2.82
C PRO A 155 -20.48 22.42 -2.07
N SER A 156 -21.63 21.88 -2.46
CA SER A 156 -22.18 20.63 -1.91
C SER A 156 -21.52 19.36 -2.45
N SER A 157 -20.75 19.46 -3.55
CA SER A 157 -20.10 18.30 -4.15
C SER A 157 -18.79 17.98 -3.40
N PRO A 158 -18.48 16.70 -3.18
CA PRO A 158 -17.20 16.25 -2.62
C PRO A 158 -15.97 16.73 -3.43
N PHE A 159 -16.14 17.11 -4.70
CA PHE A 159 -15.08 17.57 -5.58
C PHE A 159 -14.80 19.08 -5.50
N TYR A 160 -15.62 19.83 -4.75
CA TYR A 160 -15.45 21.27 -4.62
C TYR A 160 -14.10 21.64 -3.97
N GLY A 161 -13.33 22.50 -4.65
CA GLY A 161 -12.02 22.94 -4.17
C GLY A 161 -10.99 21.82 -4.05
N ARG A 162 -11.18 20.69 -4.74
CA ARG A 162 -10.26 19.53 -4.72
C ARG A 162 -9.33 19.45 -5.93
N GLN A 163 -9.39 20.44 -6.82
CA GLN A 163 -8.55 20.48 -8.02
C GLN A 163 -7.11 20.91 -7.67
N ILE A 164 -6.14 20.06 -8.00
CA ILE A 164 -4.72 20.34 -7.87
C ILE A 164 -4.24 20.93 -9.21
N PRO A 165 -3.66 22.15 -9.23
CA PRO A 165 -3.11 22.72 -10.44
C PRO A 165 -1.89 21.91 -10.91
N SER A 166 -1.77 21.69 -12.22
CA SER A 166 -0.51 21.24 -12.82
C SER A 166 0.43 22.44 -12.94
N GLN A 167 1.62 22.35 -12.33
CA GLN A 167 2.73 23.26 -12.61
C GLN A 167 3.54 22.77 -13.81
#